data_AF-A0A7W1CHJ2-F1
#
_entry.id   AF-A0A7W1CHJ2-F1
#
_cell.length_a   1.000
_cell.length_b   1.000
_cell.length_c   1.000
_cell.angle_alpha   90.00
_cell.angle_beta   90.00
_cell.angle_gamma   90.00
#
_symmetry.space_group_name_H-M   'P 1'
#
loop_
_entity.id
_entity.type
_entity.pdbx_description
1 polymer ?
#
loop_
_entity_poly.entity_id
_entity_poly.type
_entity_poly.pdbx_seq_one_letter_code
_entity_poly.pdbx_strand_id
1 'polypeptide(L)'
;MNIDELVNWADKTLMILDLQECLQKKTVAVLIKNKLATGKCDMTVPLNDDDYKEFLEDFGWLKDMEADIRMFSEYALIGVRNEVRTQGLHTGSYEELDKKLNDLPLKCKESYQLCGECLDFIEQQTEGLKEGDLLLGSDEVIEALFGTTKKLVNEDAKHGLTSFVLAAPASCGELDEVTIMNAFCAIKDKHVNEWSQLNLGRTHLSKRRRCYKVAKNLMTKAKEMASFFRRMEQKVAGSFGGESKVA
;
A
#
# COMPACT_ATOMS: atom_id res chain seq x y z
N MET A 1 -1.78 -9.12 12.63
CA MET A 1 -2.19 -9.46 14.00
C MET A 1 -3.15 -8.38 14.44
N ASN A 2 -4.37 -8.72 14.87
CA ASN A 2 -5.34 -7.74 15.32
C ASN A 2 -4.81 -7.08 16.62
N ILE A 3 -5.00 -5.77 16.80
CA ILE A 3 -4.62 -5.06 18.04
C ILE A 3 -5.30 -5.72 19.23
N ASP A 4 -6.56 -6.13 19.10
CA ASP A 4 -7.30 -6.85 20.13
C ASP A 4 -6.66 -8.20 20.48
N GLU A 5 -6.10 -8.91 19.49
CA GLU A 5 -5.40 -10.18 19.72
C GLU A 5 -4.07 -9.98 20.44
N LEU A 6 -3.36 -8.90 20.12
CA LEU A 6 -2.07 -8.55 20.73
C LEU A 6 -2.26 -8.14 22.20
N VAL A 7 -3.25 -7.27 22.47
CA VAL A 7 -3.60 -6.84 23.84
C VAL A 7 -4.10 -8.04 24.66
N ASN A 8 -4.95 -8.89 24.09
CA ASN A 8 -5.41 -10.12 24.74
C ASN A 8 -4.28 -11.10 25.03
N TRP A 9 -3.30 -11.22 24.13
CA TRP A 9 -2.10 -12.02 24.38
C TRP A 9 -1.26 -11.45 25.53
N ALA A 10 -1.06 -10.13 25.57
CA ALA A 10 -0.34 -9.47 26.65
C ALA A 10 -1.06 -9.67 27.99
N ASP A 11 -2.37 -9.44 28.06
CA ASP A 11 -3.17 -9.63 29.28
C ASP A 11 -3.15 -11.08 29.78
N LYS A 12 -3.23 -12.06 28.87
CA LYS A 12 -3.10 -13.49 29.24
C LYS A 12 -1.71 -13.81 29.77
N THR A 13 -0.67 -13.28 29.14
CA THR A 13 0.72 -13.51 29.54
C THR A 13 0.96 -12.90 30.93
N LEU A 14 0.55 -11.65 31.14
CA LEU A 14 0.62 -10.96 32.42
C LEU A 14 -0.21 -11.67 33.50
N MET A 15 -1.41 -12.16 33.17
CA MET A 15 -2.23 -12.94 34.12
C MET A 15 -1.55 -14.25 34.54
N ILE A 16 -0.87 -14.95 33.63
CA ILE A 16 -0.12 -16.18 33.94
C ILE A 16 1.08 -15.85 34.85
N LEU A 17 1.75 -14.71 34.61
CA LEU A 17 2.84 -14.21 35.44
C LEU A 17 2.35 -13.77 36.84
N ASP A 18 1.18 -13.12 36.94
CA ASP A 18 0.56 -12.76 38.23
C ASP A 18 0.09 -13.98 39.04
N LEU A 19 -0.42 -15.01 38.35
CA LEU A 19 -0.81 -16.29 38.98
C LEU A 19 0.38 -16.98 39.66
N GLN A 20 1.59 -16.78 39.14
CA GLN A 20 2.82 -17.31 39.72
C GLN A 20 3.18 -16.64 41.06
N GLU A 21 2.99 -15.33 41.23
CA GLU A 21 3.19 -14.68 42.55
C GLU A 21 2.22 -15.23 43.60
N CYS A 22 0.97 -15.50 43.19
CA CYS A 22 -0.05 -16.13 44.03
C CYS A 22 0.21 -17.63 44.31
N LEU A 23 0.88 -18.34 43.39
CA LEU A 23 1.30 -19.74 43.59
C LEU A 23 2.48 -19.84 44.56
N GLN A 24 3.44 -18.90 44.51
CA GLN A 24 4.55 -18.84 45.47
C GLN A 24 4.12 -18.36 46.87
N LYS A 25 3.10 -17.49 46.96
CA LYS A 25 2.46 -17.12 48.24
C LYS A 25 1.23 -17.99 48.47
N LYS A 26 1.41 -19.21 49.02
CA LYS A 26 0.37 -20.14 49.51
C LYS A 26 -1.06 -19.55 49.49
N THR A 27 -1.89 -19.92 48.51
CA THR A 27 -3.26 -20.47 48.65
C THR A 27 -3.98 -20.46 47.29
N VAL A 28 -3.70 -21.47 46.46
CA VAL A 28 -4.34 -21.70 45.15
C VAL A 28 -5.82 -22.08 45.29
N ALA A 29 -6.22 -22.63 46.44
CA ALA A 29 -7.57 -23.15 46.65
C ALA A 29 -8.67 -22.07 46.80
N VAL A 30 -8.31 -20.81 47.08
CA VAL A 30 -9.28 -19.73 47.36
C VAL A 30 -9.54 -18.85 46.14
N LEU A 31 -8.55 -18.64 45.26
CA LEU A 31 -8.70 -17.75 44.10
C LEU A 31 -9.40 -18.42 42.90
N ILE A 32 -9.21 -19.74 42.71
CA ILE A 32 -9.91 -20.48 41.63
C ILE A 32 -11.43 -20.45 41.86
N LYS A 33 -11.90 -20.54 43.12
CA LYS A 33 -13.33 -20.43 43.43
C LYS A 33 -13.91 -19.02 43.23
N ASN A 34 -13.14 -17.96 43.45
CA ASN A 34 -13.64 -16.58 43.34
C ASN A 34 -13.60 -16.02 41.92
N LYS A 35 -12.63 -16.42 41.08
CA LYS A 35 -12.50 -15.90 39.69
C LYS A 35 -13.37 -16.64 38.67
N LEU A 36 -13.81 -17.88 38.97
CA LEU A 36 -14.78 -18.63 38.17
C LEU A 36 -16.22 -18.08 38.27
N ALA A 37 -16.51 -17.21 39.26
CA ALA A 37 -17.82 -16.58 39.40
C ALA A 37 -18.10 -15.46 38.38
N THR A 38 -17.08 -14.93 37.71
CA THR A 38 -17.21 -13.80 36.75
C THR A 38 -17.06 -14.19 35.28
N GLY A 39 -17.13 -15.49 34.97
CA GLY A 39 -17.60 -15.98 33.67
C GLY A 39 -16.81 -15.54 32.41
N LYS A 40 -15.58 -16.05 32.24
CA LYS A 40 -15.04 -16.70 31.02
C LYS A 40 -13.51 -16.70 31.04
N CYS A 41 -12.93 -17.85 31.35
CA CYS A 41 -11.72 -18.37 30.71
C CYS A 41 -11.67 -19.86 31.03
N ASP A 42 -11.83 -20.72 30.02
CA ASP A 42 -11.75 -22.17 30.19
C ASP A 42 -10.28 -22.56 30.26
N MET A 43 -9.74 -22.61 31.48
CA MET A 43 -8.39 -23.07 31.80
C MET A 43 -8.52 -24.32 32.68
N THR A 44 -8.98 -25.42 32.09
CA THR A 44 -9.21 -26.70 32.79
C THR A 44 -8.18 -27.78 32.43
N VAL A 45 -6.93 -27.39 32.19
CA VAL A 45 -5.81 -28.34 32.22
C VAL A 45 -4.87 -27.94 33.35
N PRO A 46 -4.85 -28.68 34.48
CA PRO A 46 -3.80 -28.50 35.47
C PRO A 46 -2.49 -28.90 34.79
N LEU A 47 -1.60 -27.93 34.54
CA LEU A 47 -0.23 -28.19 34.14
C LEU A 47 0.39 -29.09 35.22
N ASN A 48 0.94 -30.24 34.81
CA ASN A 48 1.67 -31.11 35.72
C ASN A 48 2.93 -30.36 36.19
N ASP A 49 3.40 -30.62 37.41
CA ASP A 49 4.52 -29.87 38.01
C ASP A 49 5.80 -29.92 37.14
N ASP A 50 6.00 -31.01 36.39
CA ASP A 50 7.11 -31.19 35.45
C ASP A 50 6.96 -30.32 34.18
N ASP A 51 5.77 -30.27 33.58
CA ASP A 51 5.48 -29.45 32.39
C ASP A 51 5.59 -27.94 32.72
N TYR A 52 5.19 -27.56 33.93
CA TYR A 52 5.30 -26.18 34.41
C TYR A 52 6.77 -25.78 34.63
N LYS A 53 7.59 -26.72 35.10
CA LYS A 53 9.02 -26.50 35.31
C LYS A 53 9.77 -26.34 33.99
N GLU A 54 9.47 -27.18 33.00
CA GLU A 54 10.01 -27.07 31.63
C GLU A 54 9.61 -25.72 31.00
N PHE A 55 8.34 -25.33 31.12
CA PHE A 55 7.88 -24.01 30.67
C PHE A 55 8.64 -22.84 31.33
N LEU A 56 8.93 -22.92 32.63
CA LEU A 56 9.67 -21.88 33.32
C LEU A 56 11.17 -21.87 32.98
N GLU A 57 11.76 -23.01 32.65
CA GLU A 57 13.14 -23.07 32.13
C GLU A 57 13.24 -22.36 30.79
N ASP A 58 12.24 -22.53 29.91
CA ASP A 58 12.22 -21.95 28.57
C ASP A 58 11.73 -20.49 28.53
N PHE A 59 10.75 -20.13 29.36
CA PHE A 59 10.03 -18.85 29.30
C PHE A 59 10.13 -18.02 30.58
N GLY A 60 10.91 -18.46 31.57
CA GLY A 60 11.08 -17.74 32.84
C GLY A 60 11.59 -16.31 32.70
N TRP A 61 12.32 -16.02 31.62
CA TRP A 61 12.82 -14.69 31.26
C TRP A 61 11.72 -13.66 30.97
N LEU A 62 10.49 -14.10 30.63
CA LEU A 62 9.37 -13.19 30.36
C LEU A 62 8.96 -12.38 31.60
N LYS A 63 9.25 -12.87 32.81
CA LYS A 63 9.00 -12.14 34.06
C LYS A 63 9.79 -10.84 34.12
N ASP A 64 11.06 -10.91 33.72
CA ASP A 64 11.94 -9.75 33.73
C ASP A 64 11.47 -8.69 32.72
N MET A 65 10.66 -9.11 31.73
CA MET A 65 10.07 -8.27 30.70
C MET A 65 8.61 -7.90 30.96
N GLU A 66 8.06 -8.17 32.15
CA GLU A 66 6.64 -7.87 32.44
C GLU A 66 6.30 -6.39 32.21
N ALA A 67 7.18 -5.49 32.68
CA ALA A 67 7.04 -4.05 32.47
C ALA A 67 7.07 -3.67 30.99
N ASP A 68 8.00 -4.27 30.22
CA ASP A 68 8.13 -4.03 28.79
C ASP A 68 6.90 -4.53 28.03
N ILE A 69 6.41 -5.73 28.34
CA ILE A 69 5.21 -6.32 27.72
C ILE A 69 3.99 -5.42 27.95
N ARG A 70 3.85 -4.88 29.17
CA ARG A 70 2.77 -3.94 29.52
C ARG A 70 2.91 -2.61 28.77
N MET A 71 4.12 -2.08 28.68
CA MET A 71 4.37 -0.85 27.91
C MET A 71 4.07 -1.05 26.41
N PHE A 72 4.54 -2.15 25.81
CA PHE A 72 4.31 -2.43 24.40
C PHE A 72 2.84 -2.70 24.07
N SER A 73 2.07 -3.30 25.00
CA SER A 73 0.63 -3.47 24.80
C SER A 73 -0.11 -2.12 24.81
N GLU A 74 0.29 -1.19 25.69
CA GLU A 74 -0.24 0.18 25.69
C GLU A 74 0.15 0.96 24.42
N TYR A 75 1.38 0.80 23.93
CA TYR A 75 1.81 1.42 22.66
C TYR A 75 1.00 0.92 21.46
N ALA A 76 0.63 -0.36 21.45
CA ALA A 76 -0.22 -0.92 20.43
C ALA A 76 -1.63 -0.29 20.43
N LEU A 77 -2.16 0.08 21.61
CA LEU A 77 -3.45 0.78 21.76
C LEU A 77 -3.39 2.23 21.26
N ILE A 78 -2.27 2.93 21.47
CA ILE A 78 -2.10 4.33 21.05
C ILE A 78 -2.29 4.48 19.53
N GLY A 79 -1.83 3.51 18.73
CA GLY A 79 -2.43 3.17 17.43
C GLY A 79 -2.62 4.28 16.37
N VAL A 80 -2.03 5.47 16.54
CA VAL A 80 -2.32 6.71 15.78
C VAL A 80 -2.23 6.54 14.27
N ARG A 81 -1.36 5.63 13.83
CA ARG A 81 -1.16 5.31 12.41
C ARG A 81 -2.46 4.96 11.69
N ASN A 82 -3.40 4.24 12.31
CA ASN A 82 -4.60 3.81 11.59
C ASN A 82 -5.55 4.98 11.31
N GLU A 83 -5.70 5.88 12.28
CA GLU A 83 -6.44 7.13 12.15
C GLU A 83 -5.84 8.01 11.05
N VAL A 84 -4.54 8.31 11.15
CA VAL A 84 -3.81 9.14 10.19
C VAL A 84 -3.86 8.53 8.77
N ARG A 85 -3.82 7.21 8.67
CA ARG A 85 -3.93 6.48 7.39
C ARG A 85 -5.32 6.54 6.77
N THR A 86 -6.39 6.54 7.58
CA THR A 86 -7.76 6.42 7.07
C THR A 86 -8.45 7.76 6.89
N GLN A 87 -8.23 8.69 7.82
CA GLN A 87 -8.85 10.00 7.83
C GLN A 87 -7.96 11.09 7.23
N GLY A 88 -6.65 10.86 7.12
CA GLY A 88 -5.69 11.90 6.75
C GLY A 88 -5.47 12.91 7.87
N LEU A 89 -4.82 14.04 7.56
CA LEU A 89 -4.61 15.14 8.48
C LEU A 89 -5.38 16.38 8.01
N HIS A 90 -6.16 16.96 8.91
CA HIS A 90 -7.00 18.14 8.70
C HIS A 90 -7.01 19.00 9.97
N THR A 91 -7.66 20.15 9.92
CA THR A 91 -7.70 21.15 11.01
C THR A 91 -8.24 20.61 12.34
N GLY A 92 -9.07 19.56 12.32
CA GLY A 92 -9.65 18.92 13.52
C GLY A 92 -8.94 17.64 13.98
N SER A 93 -7.84 17.24 13.32
CA SER A 93 -7.18 15.97 13.64
C SER A 93 -6.58 15.94 15.03
N TYR A 94 -6.17 17.09 15.57
CA TYR A 94 -5.63 17.17 16.94
C TYR A 94 -6.72 16.84 17.96
N GLU A 95 -7.87 17.52 17.90
CA GLU A 95 -8.95 17.35 18.88
C GLU A 95 -9.57 15.95 18.82
N GLU A 96 -9.70 15.40 17.61
CA GLU A 96 -10.18 14.03 17.42
C GLU A 96 -9.21 13.00 18.01
N LEU A 97 -7.90 13.21 17.83
CA LEU A 97 -6.89 12.32 18.39
C LEU A 97 -6.79 12.47 19.91
N ASP A 98 -6.75 13.70 20.43
CA ASP A 98 -6.66 13.99 21.87
C ASP A 98 -7.82 13.33 22.62
N LYS A 99 -9.04 13.45 22.10
CA LYS A 99 -10.20 12.77 22.68
C LYS A 99 -10.02 11.25 22.72
N LYS A 100 -9.56 10.64 21.61
CA LYS A 100 -9.35 9.19 21.55
C LYS A 100 -8.26 8.73 22.52
N LEU A 101 -7.15 9.46 22.61
CA LEU A 101 -6.02 9.11 23.48
C LEU A 101 -6.39 9.26 24.97
N ASN A 102 -7.19 10.26 25.32
CA ASN A 102 -7.67 10.45 26.70
C ASN A 102 -8.64 9.33 27.16
N ASP A 103 -9.34 8.68 26.23
CA ASP A 103 -10.24 7.57 26.53
C ASP A 103 -9.51 6.22 26.72
N LEU A 104 -8.20 6.15 26.42
CA LEU A 104 -7.42 4.90 26.53
C LEU A 104 -7.07 4.58 28.00
N PRO A 105 -7.16 3.30 28.42
CA PRO A 105 -6.86 2.88 29.79
C PRO A 105 -5.35 2.71 30.02
N LEU A 106 -4.57 3.77 29.76
CA LEU A 106 -3.11 3.79 29.91
C LEU A 106 -2.69 3.83 31.38
N LYS A 107 -1.56 3.18 31.71
CA LYS A 107 -1.03 3.13 33.08
C LYS A 107 0.45 3.49 33.13
N CYS A 108 1.21 3.24 32.07
CA CYS A 108 2.62 3.56 32.02
C CYS A 108 2.85 5.04 31.70
N LYS A 109 3.86 5.64 32.35
CA LYS A 109 4.23 7.05 32.13
C LYS A 109 4.72 7.28 30.71
N GLU A 110 5.45 6.31 30.17
CA GLU A 110 6.01 6.28 28.83
C GLU A 110 4.90 6.32 27.77
N SER A 111 3.77 5.64 28.03
CA SER A 111 2.58 5.68 27.16
C SER A 111 1.97 7.08 27.09
N TYR A 112 1.85 7.76 28.22
CA TYR A 112 1.39 9.16 28.24
C TYR A 112 2.36 10.10 27.52
N GLN A 113 3.66 9.87 27.65
CA GLN A 113 4.66 10.63 26.90
C GLN A 113 4.49 10.42 25.40
N LEU A 114 4.33 9.17 24.95
CA LEU A 114 4.09 8.86 23.54
C LEU A 114 2.80 9.50 23.01
N CYS A 115 1.73 9.54 23.80
CA CYS A 115 0.51 10.26 23.44
C CYS A 115 0.78 11.75 23.20
N GLY A 116 1.53 12.40 24.11
CA GLY A 116 1.92 13.80 23.95
C GLY A 116 2.77 14.02 22.69
N GLU A 117 3.77 13.17 22.45
CA GLU A 117 4.60 13.24 21.25
C GLU A 117 3.79 13.09 19.96
N CYS A 118 2.77 12.23 19.96
CA CYS A 118 1.86 12.07 18.82
C CYS A 118 0.99 13.31 18.59
N LEU A 119 0.49 13.92 19.66
CA LEU A 119 -0.32 15.15 19.60
C LEU A 119 0.50 16.34 19.11
N ASP A 120 1.69 16.54 19.67
CA ASP A 120 2.64 17.58 19.24
C ASP A 120 3.00 17.39 17.76
N PHE A 121 3.21 16.14 17.33
CA PHE A 121 3.48 15.83 15.93
C PHE A 121 2.30 16.21 15.02
N ILE A 122 1.06 15.82 15.37
CA ILE A 122 -0.12 16.17 14.57
C ILE A 122 -0.31 17.69 14.52
N GLU A 123 -0.19 18.39 15.65
CA GLU A 123 -0.30 19.85 15.70
C GLU A 123 0.70 20.53 14.75
N GLN A 124 1.95 20.07 14.74
CA GLN A 124 2.96 20.57 13.81
C GLN A 124 2.63 20.25 12.35
N GLN A 125 2.09 19.07 12.05
CA GLN A 125 1.74 18.70 10.67
C GLN A 125 0.50 19.41 10.16
N THR A 126 -0.42 19.82 11.04
CA THR A 126 -1.63 20.54 10.67
C THR A 126 -1.47 22.07 10.73
N GLU A 127 -0.31 22.56 11.17
CA GLU A 127 -0.02 23.99 11.25
C GLU A 127 -0.17 24.67 9.87
N GLY A 128 -1.02 25.69 9.82
CA GLY A 128 -1.25 26.47 8.60
C GLY A 128 -2.21 25.83 7.59
N LEU A 129 -2.81 24.66 7.90
CA LEU A 129 -3.91 24.12 7.11
C LEU A 129 -5.14 25.04 7.18
N LYS A 130 -5.81 25.18 6.05
CA LYS A 130 -7.09 25.89 5.98
C LYS A 130 -8.24 24.90 6.13
N GLU A 131 -9.40 25.45 6.44
CA GLU A 131 -10.63 24.67 6.48
C GLU A 131 -10.90 24.01 5.12
N GLY A 132 -11.07 22.68 5.15
CA GLY A 132 -11.24 21.86 3.96
C GLY A 132 -9.95 21.32 3.33
N ASP A 133 -8.77 21.73 3.80
CA ASP A 133 -7.52 21.10 3.39
C ASP A 133 -7.39 19.71 4.03
N LEU A 134 -6.89 18.76 3.25
CA LEU A 134 -6.65 17.38 3.69
C LEU A 134 -5.28 16.92 3.21
N LEU A 135 -4.41 16.58 4.15
CA LEU A 135 -3.10 16.00 3.86
C LEU A 135 -3.11 14.49 3.98
N LEU A 136 -2.32 13.84 3.12
CA LEU A 136 -2.03 12.42 3.23
C LEU A 136 -1.11 12.19 4.43
N GLY A 137 -1.57 11.35 5.36
CA GLY A 137 -0.83 11.04 6.57
C GLY A 137 0.26 9.97 6.41
N SER A 138 0.36 9.35 5.24
CA SER A 138 1.36 8.32 4.93
C SER A 138 1.52 8.08 3.43
N ASP A 139 2.72 7.70 3.02
CA ASP A 139 3.03 7.26 1.65
C ASP A 139 2.29 5.98 1.26
N GLU A 140 1.80 5.20 2.23
CA GLU A 140 1.00 4.00 1.98
C GLU A 140 -0.23 4.25 1.11
N VAL A 141 -0.84 5.44 1.23
CA VAL A 141 -1.98 5.82 0.40
C VAL A 141 -1.55 5.96 -1.07
N ILE A 142 -0.37 6.54 -1.30
CA ILE A 142 0.22 6.71 -2.63
C ILE A 142 0.67 5.35 -3.19
N GLU A 143 1.28 4.50 -2.35
CA GLU A 143 1.67 3.14 -2.73
C GLU A 143 0.45 2.28 -3.10
N ALA A 144 -0.64 2.38 -2.34
CA ALA A 144 -1.90 1.70 -2.63
C ALA A 144 -2.48 2.19 -3.96
N LEU A 145 -2.47 3.51 -4.21
CA LEU A 145 -2.90 4.09 -5.48
C LEU A 145 -2.09 3.56 -6.67
N PHE A 146 -0.76 3.50 -6.54
CA PHE A 146 0.09 2.91 -7.57
C PHE A 146 -0.15 1.41 -7.74
N GLY A 147 -0.44 0.69 -6.65
CA GLY A 147 -0.84 -0.71 -6.68
C GLY A 147 -2.10 -0.91 -7.52
N THR A 148 -3.16 -0.13 -7.28
CA THR A 148 -4.40 -0.14 -8.06
C THR A 148 -4.15 0.20 -9.52
N THR A 149 -3.37 1.25 -9.78
CA THR A 149 -3.03 1.67 -11.15
C THR A 149 -2.27 0.59 -11.91
N LYS A 150 -1.32 -0.11 -11.26
CA LYS A 150 -0.58 -1.22 -11.87
C LYS A 150 -1.49 -2.40 -12.21
N LYS A 151 -2.49 -2.71 -11.38
CA LYS A 151 -3.48 -3.75 -11.69
C LYS A 151 -4.26 -3.41 -12.96
N LEU A 152 -4.79 -2.20 -13.06
CA LEU A 152 -5.51 -1.71 -14.26
C LEU A 152 -4.65 -1.79 -15.53
N VAL A 153 -3.37 -1.38 -15.45
CA VAL A 153 -2.43 -1.46 -16.58
C VAL A 153 -2.15 -2.90 -16.99
N ASN A 154 -2.07 -3.84 -16.04
CA ASN A 154 -1.82 -5.25 -16.34
C ASN A 154 -3.03 -5.92 -17.02
N GLU A 155 -4.25 -5.50 -16.68
CA GLU A 155 -5.47 -5.98 -17.34
C GLU A 155 -5.55 -5.55 -18.81
N ASP A 156 -5.00 -4.37 -19.15
CA ASP A 156 -4.92 -3.88 -20.53
C ASP A 156 -3.47 -3.61 -20.97
N ALA A 157 -2.72 -4.70 -21.14
CA ALA A 157 -1.32 -4.65 -21.56
C ALA A 157 -1.06 -3.99 -22.93
N LYS A 158 -2.10 -3.69 -23.73
CA LYS A 158 -1.94 -2.97 -25.01
C LYS A 158 -1.65 -1.49 -24.79
N HIS A 159 -2.20 -0.94 -23.73
CA HIS A 159 -2.20 0.48 -23.43
C HIS A 159 -1.24 0.72 -22.24
N GLY A 160 0.02 1.05 -22.56
CA GLY A 160 1.06 1.20 -21.53
C GLY A 160 0.73 2.30 -20.50
N LEU A 161 1.42 2.30 -19.36
CA LEU A 161 1.15 3.15 -18.18
C LEU A 161 0.71 4.60 -18.47
N THR A 162 1.28 5.26 -19.48
CA THR A 162 0.94 6.65 -19.86
C THR A 162 -0.55 6.86 -20.17
N SER A 163 -1.25 5.88 -20.76
CA SER A 163 -2.69 6.00 -21.01
C SER A 163 -3.54 5.82 -19.75
N PHE A 164 -2.98 5.22 -18.71
CA PHE A 164 -3.64 4.98 -17.41
C PHE A 164 -3.31 6.04 -16.36
N VAL A 165 -2.51 7.06 -16.69
CA VAL A 165 -2.17 8.15 -15.74
C VAL A 165 -3.42 8.83 -15.19
N LEU A 166 -4.47 9.02 -15.99
CA LEU A 166 -5.75 9.59 -15.54
C LEU A 166 -6.63 8.58 -14.79
N ALA A 167 -6.38 7.28 -14.95
CA ALA A 167 -7.12 6.26 -14.21
C ALA A 167 -6.74 6.26 -12.73
N ALA A 168 -5.50 6.62 -12.38
CA ALA A 168 -5.07 6.75 -10.98
C ALA A 168 -5.95 7.74 -10.19
N PRO A 169 -5.99 9.05 -10.50
CA PRO A 169 -6.84 9.98 -9.76
C PRO A 169 -8.34 9.68 -9.91
N ALA A 170 -8.79 9.11 -11.03
CA ALA A 170 -10.18 8.67 -11.19
C ALA A 170 -10.56 7.53 -10.22
N SER A 171 -9.58 6.73 -9.77
CA SER A 171 -9.80 5.64 -8.81
C SER A 171 -9.93 6.12 -7.37
N CYS A 172 -9.64 7.39 -7.09
CA CYS A 172 -9.73 7.97 -5.74
C CYS A 172 -11.11 8.57 -5.42
N GLY A 173 -11.93 8.82 -6.44
CA GLY A 173 -13.26 9.41 -6.27
C GLY A 173 -14.34 8.35 -6.03
N GLU A 174 -15.51 8.81 -5.55
CA GLU A 174 -16.71 7.98 -5.53
C GLU A 174 -17.17 7.70 -6.96
N LEU A 175 -17.21 6.42 -7.33
CA LEU A 175 -17.65 5.96 -8.64
C LEU A 175 -19.09 5.43 -8.53
N ASP A 176 -20.05 6.34 -8.51
CA ASP A 176 -21.47 5.98 -8.65
C ASP A 176 -21.92 5.96 -10.13
N GLU A 177 -23.06 5.32 -10.39
CA GLU A 177 -23.59 5.18 -11.75
C GLU A 177 -23.81 6.53 -12.44
N VAL A 178 -24.26 7.53 -11.67
CA VAL A 178 -24.56 8.88 -12.17
C VAL A 178 -23.27 9.59 -12.60
N THR A 179 -22.22 9.52 -11.80
CA THR A 179 -20.91 10.11 -12.06
C THR A 179 -20.27 9.47 -13.29
N ILE A 180 -20.34 8.14 -13.40
CA ILE A 180 -19.86 7.42 -14.57
C ILE A 180 -20.62 7.85 -15.82
N MET A 181 -21.96 7.89 -15.76
CA MET A 181 -22.79 8.31 -16.89
C MET A 181 -22.47 9.75 -17.32
N ASN A 182 -22.37 10.67 -16.36
CA ASN A 182 -22.03 12.06 -16.62
C ASN A 182 -20.64 12.18 -17.26
N ALA A 183 -19.66 11.41 -16.79
CA ALA A 183 -18.32 11.38 -17.36
C ALA A 183 -18.33 10.88 -18.82
N PHE A 184 -19.06 9.81 -19.12
CA PHE A 184 -19.21 9.28 -20.49
C PHE A 184 -19.93 10.25 -21.42
N CYS A 185 -20.93 11.00 -20.92
CA CYS A 185 -21.63 12.01 -21.72
C CYS A 185 -20.75 13.26 -21.97
N ALA A 186 -19.94 13.66 -21.00
CA ALA A 186 -19.14 14.89 -21.08
C ALA A 186 -17.80 14.70 -21.82
N ILE A 187 -17.13 13.56 -21.63
CA ILE A 187 -15.76 13.34 -22.07
C ILE A 187 -15.72 12.29 -23.17
N LYS A 188 -15.15 12.67 -24.32
CA LYS A 188 -14.85 11.77 -25.44
C LYS A 188 -13.39 11.38 -25.43
N ASP A 189 -13.05 10.24 -26.04
CA ASP A 189 -11.66 9.79 -26.23
C ASP A 189 -10.74 10.86 -26.81
N LYS A 190 -11.28 11.73 -27.67
CA LYS A 190 -10.54 12.85 -28.26
C LYS A 190 -9.99 13.79 -27.19
N HIS A 191 -10.79 14.12 -26.17
CA HIS A 191 -10.39 15.02 -25.08
C HIS A 191 -9.26 14.40 -24.26
N VAL A 192 -9.36 13.10 -23.96
CA VAL A 192 -8.32 12.36 -23.22
C VAL A 192 -7.00 12.33 -23.99
N ASN A 193 -7.07 12.09 -25.31
CA ASN A 193 -5.90 12.08 -26.18
C ASN A 193 -5.26 13.47 -26.30
N GLU A 194 -6.07 14.53 -26.44
CA GLU A 194 -5.59 15.91 -26.47
C GLU A 194 -4.91 16.30 -25.16
N TRP A 195 -5.51 15.97 -24.02
CA TRP A 195 -4.92 16.20 -22.70
C TRP A 195 -3.58 15.45 -22.55
N SER A 196 -3.52 14.18 -22.95
CA SER A 196 -2.30 13.37 -22.86
C SER A 196 -1.16 13.96 -23.69
N GLN A 197 -1.46 14.43 -24.90
CA GLN A 197 -0.45 15.07 -25.76
C GLN A 197 0.05 16.40 -25.21
N LEU A 198 -0.83 17.19 -24.59
CA LEU A 198 -0.48 18.48 -24.01
C LEU A 198 0.41 18.33 -22.76
N ASN A 199 0.04 17.41 -21.85
CA ASN A 199 0.67 17.32 -20.53
C ASN A 199 1.83 16.31 -20.47
N LEU A 200 1.72 15.17 -21.17
CA LEU A 200 2.71 14.10 -21.11
C LEU A 200 3.60 14.07 -22.36
N GLY A 201 3.11 14.66 -23.46
CA GLY A 201 3.81 14.66 -24.74
C GLY A 201 3.94 13.27 -25.35
N ARG A 202 4.93 13.10 -26.24
CA ARG A 202 5.18 11.81 -26.89
C ARG A 202 6.03 10.89 -26.02
N THR A 203 5.53 9.69 -25.77
CA THR A 203 6.27 8.64 -25.08
C THR A 203 7.55 8.23 -25.83
N HIS A 204 8.57 7.80 -25.08
CA HIS A 204 9.82 7.27 -25.66
C HIS A 204 9.57 6.11 -26.64
N LEU A 205 8.62 5.23 -26.32
CA LEU A 205 8.24 4.12 -27.19
C LEU A 205 7.63 4.62 -28.52
N SER A 206 6.78 5.66 -28.47
CA SER A 206 6.21 6.30 -29.67
C SER A 206 7.29 6.93 -30.54
N LYS A 207 8.24 7.66 -29.92
CA LYS A 207 9.43 8.21 -30.60
C LYS A 207 10.22 7.09 -31.29
N ARG A 208 10.52 5.99 -30.58
CA ARG A 208 11.27 4.85 -31.11
C ARG A 208 10.54 4.17 -32.28
N ARG A 209 9.24 3.91 -32.15
CA ARG A 209 8.41 3.31 -33.22
C ARG A 209 8.41 4.19 -34.48
N ARG A 210 8.35 5.52 -34.32
CA ARG A 210 8.42 6.45 -35.45
C ARG A 210 9.78 6.40 -36.14
N CYS A 211 10.88 6.48 -35.39
CA CYS A 211 12.23 6.35 -35.95
C CYS A 211 12.39 5.03 -36.71
N TYR A 212 11.90 3.93 -36.14
CA TYR A 212 11.93 2.62 -36.80
C TYR A 212 11.10 2.59 -38.09
N LYS A 213 9.90 3.19 -38.09
CA LYS A 213 9.05 3.29 -39.28
C LYS A 213 9.72 4.11 -40.38
N VAL A 214 10.37 5.22 -40.04
CA VAL A 214 11.13 6.04 -40.99
C VAL A 214 12.29 5.24 -41.57
N ALA A 215 13.10 4.60 -40.72
CA ALA A 215 14.22 3.76 -41.17
C ALA A 215 13.76 2.62 -42.09
N LYS A 216 12.68 1.93 -41.71
CA LYS A 216 12.07 0.86 -42.52
C LYS A 216 11.63 1.37 -43.89
N ASN A 217 10.93 2.52 -43.94
CA ASN A 217 10.47 3.11 -45.19
C ASN A 217 11.62 3.51 -46.11
N LEU A 218 12.71 4.05 -45.56
CA LEU A 218 13.92 4.39 -46.32
C LEU A 218 14.58 3.13 -46.89
N MET A 219 14.70 2.06 -46.09
CA MET A 219 15.24 0.79 -46.56
C MET A 219 14.39 0.17 -47.67
N THR A 220 13.06 0.22 -47.57
CA THR A 220 12.16 -0.27 -48.63
C THR A 220 12.36 0.50 -49.94
N LYS A 221 12.39 1.84 -49.87
CA LYS A 221 12.64 2.68 -51.06
C LYS A 221 14.01 2.41 -51.69
N ALA A 222 15.05 2.22 -50.88
CA ALA A 222 16.39 1.88 -51.37
C ALA A 222 16.40 0.53 -52.10
N LYS A 223 15.70 -0.48 -51.57
CA LYS A 223 15.55 -1.79 -52.24
C LYS A 223 14.77 -1.69 -53.55
N GLU A 224 13.69 -0.90 -53.57
CA GLU A 224 12.91 -0.65 -54.79
C GLU A 224 13.77 0.02 -55.87
N MET A 225 14.51 1.08 -55.52
CA MET A 225 15.45 1.73 -56.44
C MET A 225 16.52 0.77 -56.96
N ALA A 226 17.17 -0.01 -56.08
CA ALA A 226 18.18 -0.98 -56.50
C ALA A 226 17.60 -2.03 -57.47
N SER A 227 16.36 -2.47 -57.25
CA SER A 227 15.68 -3.40 -58.15
C SER A 227 15.33 -2.76 -59.50
N PHE A 228 14.98 -1.47 -59.52
CA PHE A 228 14.69 -0.71 -60.73
C PHE A 228 15.95 -0.53 -61.59
N PHE A 229 17.06 -0.12 -60.99
CA PHE A 229 18.34 0.01 -61.69
C PHE A 229 18.80 -1.33 -62.29
N ARG A 230 18.68 -2.43 -61.54
CA ARG A 230 19.02 -3.77 -62.04
C ARG A 230 18.18 -4.18 -63.26
N ARG A 231 16.90 -3.81 -63.30
CA ARG A 231 16.03 -4.04 -64.47
C ARG A 231 16.40 -3.16 -65.67
N MET A 232 16.79 -1.91 -65.43
CA MET A 232 17.29 -1.01 -66.46
C MET A 232 18.58 -1.56 -67.09
N GLU A 233 19.55 -1.98 -66.26
CA GLU A 233 20.79 -2.60 -66.73
C GLU A 233 20.54 -3.86 -67.57
N GLN A 234 19.61 -4.72 -67.15
CA GLN A 234 19.23 -5.91 -67.93
C GLN A 234 18.55 -5.56 -69.27
N LYS A 235 17.72 -4.51 -69.33
CA LYS A 235 17.13 -4.03 -70.59
C LYS A 235 18.18 -3.46 -71.53
N VAL A 236 19.12 -2.68 -71.01
CA VAL A 236 20.22 -2.11 -71.81
C VAL A 236 21.11 -3.24 -72.34
N ALA A 237 21.50 -4.19 -71.49
CA ALA A 237 22.29 -5.35 -71.90
C ALA A 237 21.56 -6.26 -72.91
N GLY A 238 20.24 -6.44 -72.78
CA GLY A 238 19.42 -7.20 -73.73
C GLY A 238 19.20 -6.51 -75.07
N SER A 239 19.21 -5.18 -75.13
CA SER A 239 19.04 -4.40 -76.36
C SER A 239 20.27 -4.40 -77.26
N PHE A 240 21.46 -4.72 -76.74
CA PHE A 240 22.70 -4.84 -77.53
C PHE A 240 23.00 -6.27 -78.01
N GLY A 241 22.19 -7.27 -77.62
CA GLY A 241 22.36 -8.68 -78.04
C GLY A 241 21.55 -9.11 -79.27
N GLY A 242 20.81 -8.20 -79.91
CA GLY A 242 19.82 -8.51 -80.95
C GLY A 242 20.29 -8.45 -82.40
N GLU A 243 21.47 -7.90 -82.70
CA GLU A 243 21.98 -7.78 -84.08
C GLU A 243 23.22 -8.65 -84.29
N SER A 244 23.03 -9.95 -84.52
CA SER A 244 23.98 -10.76 -85.30
C SER A 244 23.40 -12.14 -85.65
N LYS A 245 22.44 -12.16 -86.59
CA LYS A 245 22.24 -13.29 -87.51
C LYS A 245 21.78 -12.77 -88.87
N VAL A 246 22.75 -12.32 -89.66
CA VAL A 246 22.66 -12.28 -91.13
C VAL A 246 23.88 -13.03 -91.65
N ALA A 247 23.65 -14.27 -92.08
CA ALA A 247 24.37 -15.05 -93.09
C ALA A 247 23.95 -16.52 -92.94
#